data_AF-A0A2N1QH84-F1
#
_entry.id   AF-A0A2N1QH84-F1
#
_cell.length_a   1.000
_cell.length_b   1.000
_cell.length_c   1.000
_cell.angle_alpha   90.00
_cell.angle_beta   90.00
_cell.angle_gamma   90.00
#
_symmetry.space_group_name_H-M   'P 1'
#
loop_
_entity.id
_entity.type
_entity.pdbx_description
1 polymer ?
#
loop_
_entity_poly.entity_id
_entity_poly.type
_entity_poly.pdbx_seq_one_letter_code
_entity_poly.pdbx_strand_id
1 'polypeptide(L)'
;MKNTSYQISEEEYFRFSSLLKDIQTFATKHENVTYIEFDYYVVRDMTLFSVDPDFDFERLKNTIHQIRKSTASVKRIFSKPIIVLKDTDDVLPVENARIINQNTLLHLANHSHNVSNLTNRGVKPRKLLTRIYEDDYSIYENIIFCNYIDEVLLIIKKNRRVLNSLLYASNIMKFNLLEKVNHVDYFLALGKLHTGYIRDFSQYFSLSKELLTELSQIKQVINPRLSKPVYQKNKARNKSLSLKKTNIFLMQKDYHQVYKTYKYLLTNQIIVKKNQEDIDYDLLIQNYLTYVRILTIFAVGHFNFEIDPKVKMNLNFLNTVFSFKGWKLIISNTVNNELILHFTKEHDYKVMIVANKKEDIDIEQHKLDYSADEIIVANQFDEDYLERDDVYISMEDVDSFRRIQQIVLKGMVYSDTSRTVCPFCGGKLHKEPYKNAYQCNDCMTQIKEMNCSESNKPFYYTDNAHLKKYAINISDYKQDEYWFYKKQIESSMFFRNITKINHKGDIICPHCNKVHEH
;
A
#
# COMPACT_ATOMS: atom_id res chain seq x y z
N MET A 1 0.15 -20.04 11.43
CA MET A 1 0.41 -18.80 10.67
C MET A 1 0.51 -17.68 11.68
N LYS A 2 1.57 -16.88 11.66
CA LYS A 2 1.68 -15.69 12.54
C LYS A 2 1.20 -14.51 11.71
N ASN A 3 -0.03 -14.06 11.93
CA ASN A 3 -0.45 -12.77 11.40
C ASN A 3 0.41 -11.71 12.09
N THR A 4 1.23 -11.00 11.32
CA THR A 4 1.90 -9.81 11.82
C THR A 4 0.82 -8.77 12.12
N SER A 5 0.56 -8.50 13.40
CA SER A 5 -0.38 -7.47 13.84
C SER A 5 0.00 -6.12 13.22
N TYR A 6 -0.72 -5.69 12.17
CA TYR A 6 -0.46 -4.42 11.50
C TYR A 6 -0.93 -3.26 12.39
N GLN A 7 0.00 -2.43 12.85
CA GLN A 7 -0.33 -1.25 13.65
C GLN A 7 -0.69 -0.10 12.71
N ILE A 8 -2.01 0.09 12.50
CA ILE A 8 -2.57 1.16 11.66
C ILE A 8 -2.07 2.52 12.15
N SER A 9 -1.47 3.30 11.26
CA SER A 9 -1.10 4.69 11.60
C SER A 9 -2.33 5.59 11.65
N GLU A 10 -2.32 6.63 12.49
CA GLU A 10 -3.43 7.59 12.59
C GLU A 10 -3.78 8.18 11.22
N GLU A 11 -2.77 8.47 10.39
CA GLU A 11 -2.96 8.99 9.04
C GLU A 11 -3.70 8.02 8.12
N GLU A 12 -3.41 6.72 8.21
CA GLU A 12 -4.10 5.68 7.44
C GLU A 12 -5.55 5.50 7.91
N TYR A 13 -5.78 5.53 9.22
CA TYR A 13 -7.13 5.47 9.79
C TYR A 13 -8.03 6.58 9.23
N PHE A 14 -7.60 7.84 9.31
CA PHE A 14 -8.40 8.97 8.84
C PHE A 14 -8.65 8.91 7.33
N ARG A 15 -7.66 8.44 6.55
CA ARG A 15 -7.82 8.25 5.11
C ARG A 15 -8.89 7.21 4.79
N PHE A 16 -8.80 6.02 5.38
CA PHE A 16 -9.76 4.94 5.11
C PHE A 16 -11.15 5.23 5.68
N SER A 17 -11.24 5.85 6.87
CA SER A 17 -12.50 6.29 7.44
C SER A 17 -13.22 7.30 6.54
N SER A 18 -12.48 8.25 5.95
CA SER A 18 -13.04 9.19 4.99
C SER A 18 -13.56 8.51 3.72
N LEU A 19 -12.84 7.52 3.19
CA LEU A 19 -13.27 6.77 1.99
C LEU A 19 -14.51 5.92 2.25
N LEU A 20 -14.61 5.34 3.44
CA LEU A 20 -15.67 4.42 3.81
C LEU A 20 -16.90 5.13 4.40
N LYS A 21 -16.86 6.44 4.66
CA LYS A 21 -17.92 7.18 5.36
C LYS A 21 -19.31 7.01 4.73
N ASP A 22 -19.38 6.97 3.40
CA ASP A 22 -20.64 6.92 2.67
C ASP A 22 -21.18 5.50 2.46
N ILE A 23 -20.40 4.45 2.76
CA ILE A 23 -20.79 3.06 2.50
C ILE A 23 -22.01 2.64 3.32
N GLN A 24 -22.03 3.04 4.59
CA GLN A 24 -23.08 2.66 5.51
C GLN A 24 -24.35 3.46 5.23
N THR A 25 -24.19 4.74 4.88
CA THR A 25 -25.29 5.60 4.42
C THR A 25 -25.94 5.04 3.15
N PHE A 26 -25.13 4.50 2.22
CA PHE A 26 -25.64 3.83 1.03
C PHE A 26 -26.43 2.55 1.38
N ALA A 27 -25.85 1.66 2.20
CA ALA A 27 -26.48 0.40 2.60
C ALA A 27 -27.81 0.61 3.34
N THR A 28 -27.88 1.65 4.18
CA THR A 28 -29.11 2.02 4.92
C THR A 28 -30.15 2.70 4.02
N LYS A 29 -29.74 3.59 3.11
CA LYS A 29 -30.65 4.24 2.16
C LYS A 29 -31.27 3.24 1.19
N HIS A 30 -30.50 2.24 0.76
CA HIS A 30 -30.89 1.24 -0.24
C HIS A 30 -31.04 -0.15 0.39
N GLU A 31 -31.72 -0.24 1.54
CA GLU A 31 -31.78 -1.48 2.33
C GLU A 31 -32.33 -2.66 1.52
N ASN A 32 -33.47 -2.51 0.85
CA ASN A 32 -34.15 -3.59 0.13
C ASN A 32 -34.25 -3.28 -1.37
N VAL A 33 -33.38 -3.89 -2.16
CA VAL A 33 -33.26 -3.63 -3.60
C VAL A 33 -33.23 -4.92 -4.42
N THR A 34 -33.81 -4.88 -5.62
CA THR A 34 -33.56 -5.92 -6.62
C THR A 34 -32.13 -5.80 -7.14
N TYR A 35 -31.61 -6.86 -7.78
CA TYR A 35 -30.24 -6.82 -8.33
C TYR A 35 -30.07 -5.73 -9.40
N ILE A 36 -31.10 -5.48 -10.22
CA ILE A 36 -31.07 -4.45 -11.26
C ILE A 36 -31.00 -3.05 -10.63
N GLU A 37 -31.81 -2.81 -9.59
CA GLU A 37 -31.77 -1.55 -8.84
C GLU A 37 -30.42 -1.37 -8.14
N PHE A 38 -29.89 -2.44 -7.52
CA PHE A 38 -28.57 -2.44 -6.91
C PHE A 38 -27.47 -2.06 -7.93
N ASP A 39 -27.42 -2.73 -9.08
CA ASP A 39 -26.43 -2.46 -10.12
C ASP A 39 -26.51 -1.01 -10.62
N TYR A 40 -27.72 -0.47 -10.75
CA TYR A 40 -27.92 0.93 -11.12
C TYR A 40 -27.45 1.90 -10.01
N TYR A 41 -27.80 1.66 -8.75
CA TYR A 41 -27.44 2.54 -7.63
C TYR A 41 -25.95 2.52 -7.34
N VAL A 42 -25.29 1.36 -7.45
CA VAL A 42 -23.85 1.23 -7.26
C VAL A 42 -23.05 2.06 -8.26
N VAL A 43 -23.58 2.28 -9.47
CA VAL A 43 -22.90 3.10 -10.50
C VAL A 43 -23.19 4.60 -10.32
N ARG A 44 -24.35 4.95 -9.77
CA ARG A 44 -24.83 6.34 -9.72
C ARG A 44 -24.65 7.02 -8.35
N ASP A 45 -25.03 6.31 -7.30
CA ASP A 45 -25.16 6.84 -5.94
C ASP A 45 -23.95 6.50 -5.06
N MET A 46 -23.04 5.65 -5.54
CA MET A 46 -21.82 5.27 -4.83
C MET A 46 -20.62 5.15 -5.78
N THR A 47 -19.40 5.41 -5.29
CA THR A 47 -18.17 5.04 -5.99
C THR A 47 -17.51 3.84 -5.30
N LEU A 48 -17.55 2.65 -5.92
CA LEU A 48 -16.90 1.45 -5.36
C LEU A 48 -15.37 1.55 -5.35
N PHE A 49 -14.82 2.39 -6.23
CA PHE A 49 -13.39 2.67 -6.26
C PHE A 49 -13.16 4.18 -6.30
N SER A 50 -12.28 4.65 -5.42
CA SER A 50 -11.85 6.04 -5.35
C SER A 50 -10.37 6.10 -4.99
N VAL A 51 -9.62 6.94 -5.67
CA VAL A 51 -8.18 7.09 -5.39
C VAL A 51 -7.93 8.08 -4.26
N ASP A 52 -8.80 9.08 -4.15
CA ASP A 52 -8.92 10.07 -3.08
C ASP A 52 -9.96 11.10 -3.58
N PRO A 53 -11.21 11.09 -3.08
CA PRO A 53 -12.30 11.91 -3.63
C PRO A 53 -12.05 13.41 -3.49
N ASP A 54 -11.13 13.81 -2.59
CA ASP A 54 -10.77 15.20 -2.30
C ASP A 54 -9.38 15.58 -2.85
N PHE A 55 -8.83 14.80 -3.79
CA PHE A 55 -7.50 15.11 -4.33
C PHE A 55 -7.49 16.36 -5.19
N ASP A 56 -7.11 17.47 -4.57
CA ASP A 56 -6.97 18.75 -5.23
C ASP A 56 -5.64 18.85 -6.01
N PHE A 57 -5.71 18.55 -7.31
CA PHE A 57 -4.59 18.67 -8.24
C PHE A 57 -4.01 20.08 -8.31
N GLU A 58 -4.84 21.12 -8.20
CA GLU A 58 -4.39 22.52 -8.26
C GLU A 58 -3.63 22.87 -6.98
N ARG A 59 -4.12 22.44 -5.82
CA ARG A 59 -3.40 22.59 -4.55
C ARG A 59 -2.07 21.85 -4.56
N LEU A 60 -2.01 20.64 -5.11
CA LEU A 60 -0.75 19.91 -5.25
C LEU A 60 0.22 20.63 -6.18
N LYS A 61 -0.25 21.07 -7.35
CA LYS A 61 0.55 21.83 -8.32
C LYS A 61 1.13 23.10 -7.70
N ASN A 62 0.30 23.85 -6.97
CA ASN A 62 0.73 25.04 -6.22
C ASN A 62 1.77 24.70 -5.15
N THR A 63 1.58 23.59 -4.43
CA THR A 63 2.53 23.12 -3.40
C THR A 63 3.88 22.75 -4.02
N ILE A 64 3.88 22.00 -5.13
CA ILE A 64 5.09 21.64 -5.88
C ILE A 64 5.81 22.88 -6.40
N HIS A 65 5.06 23.85 -6.94
CA HIS A 65 5.62 25.12 -7.41
C HIS A 65 6.32 25.89 -6.27
N GLN A 66 5.73 25.94 -5.07
CA GLN A 66 6.37 26.57 -3.90
C GLN A 66 7.62 25.83 -3.42
N ILE A 67 7.62 24.50 -3.45
CA ILE A 67 8.81 23.69 -3.13
C ILE A 67 9.90 23.94 -4.18
N ARG A 68 9.56 23.95 -5.47
CA ARG A 68 10.48 24.19 -6.58
C ARG A 68 11.19 25.53 -6.48
N LYS A 69 10.48 26.59 -6.04
CA LYS A 69 11.07 27.92 -5.76
C LYS A 69 12.19 27.85 -4.71
N SER A 70 12.06 26.97 -3.72
CA SER A 70 13.05 26.81 -2.65
C SER A 70 14.17 25.82 -2.96
N THR A 71 14.06 25.01 -4.02
CA THR A 71 15.03 23.97 -4.37
C THR A 71 16.46 24.50 -4.55
N ALA A 72 16.63 25.68 -5.15
CA ALA A 72 17.96 26.30 -5.31
C ALA A 72 18.58 26.69 -3.96
N SER A 73 17.77 27.25 -3.06
CA SER A 73 18.17 27.60 -1.69
C SER A 73 18.54 26.35 -0.89
N VAL A 74 17.74 25.29 -1.01
CA VAL A 74 18.02 23.98 -0.40
C VAL A 74 19.39 23.44 -0.83
N LYS A 75 19.71 23.49 -2.14
CA LYS A 75 21.03 23.06 -2.64
C LYS A 75 22.17 23.85 -2.00
N ARG A 76 21.98 25.15 -1.81
CA ARG A 76 22.99 26.04 -1.21
C ARG A 76 23.17 25.76 0.28
N ILE A 77 22.09 25.59 1.04
CA ILE A 77 22.15 25.26 2.48
C ILE A 77 22.85 23.91 2.70
N PHE A 78 22.56 22.89 1.88
CA PHE A 78 23.28 21.61 1.96
C PHE A 78 24.78 21.72 1.63
N SER A 79 25.17 22.71 0.82
CA SER A 79 26.57 22.89 0.39
C SER A 79 27.35 23.80 1.35
N LYS A 80 26.70 24.83 1.88
CA LYS A 80 27.26 25.87 2.75
C LYS A 80 26.22 26.22 3.84
N PRO A 81 26.03 25.34 4.83
CA PRO A 81 25.18 25.63 5.99
C PRO A 81 25.81 26.73 6.85
N ILE A 82 24.99 27.37 7.66
CA ILE A 82 25.52 28.19 8.75
C ILE A 82 25.98 27.23 9.86
N ILE A 83 27.23 27.40 10.28
CA ILE A 83 27.89 26.59 11.30
C ILE A 83 28.29 27.54 12.43
N VAL A 84 28.08 27.11 13.66
CA VAL A 84 28.61 27.78 14.85
C VAL A 84 29.80 26.97 15.32
N LEU A 85 30.87 27.65 15.72
CA LEU A 85 32.01 26.98 16.33
C LEU A 85 31.67 26.72 17.81
N LYS A 86 31.80 25.48 18.24
CA LYS A 86 31.65 25.10 19.64
C LYS A 86 33.02 24.75 20.22
N ASP A 87 33.30 25.33 21.37
CA ASP A 87 34.51 25.04 22.13
C ASP A 87 34.31 23.73 22.87
N THR A 88 35.14 22.74 22.58
CA THR A 88 35.20 21.47 23.31
C THR A 88 36.61 21.28 23.84
N ASP A 89 36.74 20.84 25.09
CA ASP A 89 38.03 20.53 25.69
C ASP A 89 38.34 19.05 25.44
N ASP A 90 39.47 18.73 24.81
CA ASP A 90 39.91 17.35 24.54
C ASP A 90 41.40 17.14 24.85
N VAL A 91 41.78 15.91 25.20
CA VAL A 91 43.13 15.54 25.64
C VAL A 91 43.94 14.97 24.48
N LEU A 92 44.70 15.85 23.82
CA LEU A 92 45.51 15.50 22.65
C LEU A 92 46.99 15.31 23.00
N PRO A 93 47.77 14.58 22.19
CA PRO A 93 49.24 14.58 22.27
C PRO A 93 49.78 16.02 22.22
N VAL A 94 50.86 16.29 22.95
CA VAL A 94 51.44 17.65 23.06
C VAL A 94 51.70 18.28 21.70
N GLU A 95 52.09 17.47 20.71
CA GLU A 95 52.38 17.89 19.33
C GLU A 95 51.16 18.49 18.62
N ASN A 96 49.95 18.07 18.99
CA ASN A 96 48.69 18.50 18.38
C ASN A 96 47.93 19.53 19.24
N ALA A 97 48.44 19.85 20.43
CA ALA A 97 47.81 20.81 21.33
C ALA A 97 48.04 22.24 20.81
N ARG A 98 46.95 22.97 20.53
CA ARG A 98 47.02 24.32 19.93
C ARG A 98 46.92 25.45 20.95
N ILE A 99 46.19 25.23 22.04
CA ILE A 99 45.93 26.22 23.09
C ILE A 99 46.24 25.61 24.45
N ILE A 100 47.03 26.32 25.25
CA ILE A 100 47.36 25.96 26.64
C ILE A 100 46.77 27.04 27.55
N ASN A 101 45.89 26.65 28.46
CA ASN A 101 45.28 27.57 29.43
C ASN A 101 45.51 27.07 30.88
N GLN A 102 45.01 27.82 31.86
CA GLN A 102 45.14 27.44 33.28
C GLN A 102 44.45 26.10 33.59
N ASN A 103 43.34 25.79 32.90
CA ASN A 103 42.64 24.51 33.04
C ASN A 103 43.45 23.34 32.47
N THR A 104 44.24 23.56 31.41
CA THR A 104 45.19 22.57 30.88
C THR A 104 46.22 22.18 31.93
N LEU A 105 46.75 23.16 32.66
CA LEU A 105 47.73 22.93 33.72
C LEU A 105 47.11 22.22 34.94
N LEU A 106 45.91 22.64 35.35
CA LEU A 106 45.15 21.97 36.41
C LEU A 106 44.81 20.51 36.05
N HIS A 107 44.37 20.27 34.81
CA HIS A 107 44.07 18.94 34.32
C HIS A 107 45.33 18.07 34.28
N LEU A 108 46.48 18.60 33.86
CA LEU A 108 47.76 17.90 33.86
C LEU A 108 48.23 17.56 35.28
N ALA A 109 48.03 18.47 36.25
CA ALA A 109 48.37 18.25 37.65
C ALA A 109 47.52 17.12 38.27
N ASN A 110 46.24 17.05 37.91
CA ASN A 110 45.32 16.02 38.41
C ASN A 110 45.49 14.66 37.69
N HIS A 111 46.07 14.63 36.49
CA HIS A 111 46.19 13.42 35.66
C HIS A 111 47.65 13.13 35.32
N SER A 112 48.40 12.67 36.32
CA SER A 112 49.83 12.35 36.23
C SER A 112 50.18 11.31 35.16
N HIS A 113 49.24 10.44 34.77
CA HIS A 113 49.41 9.49 33.66
C HIS A 113 49.59 10.15 32.28
N ASN A 114 49.22 11.43 32.15
CA ASN A 114 49.45 12.22 30.94
C ASN A 114 50.84 12.89 30.90
N VAL A 115 51.69 12.64 31.91
CA VAL A 115 53.08 13.09 31.98
C VAL A 115 54.01 12.00 31.48
N SER A 116 54.94 12.35 30.59
CA SER A 116 55.93 11.39 30.05
C SER A 116 57.14 11.22 30.96
N ASN A 117 57.70 12.32 31.50
CA ASN A 117 58.89 12.30 32.35
C ASN A 117 58.92 13.54 33.27
N LEU A 118 59.48 13.38 34.47
CA LEU A 118 59.79 14.47 35.41
C LEU A 118 61.30 14.70 35.37
N THR A 119 61.71 15.94 35.09
CA THR A 119 63.13 16.33 35.05
C THR A 119 63.41 17.40 36.10
N ASN A 120 64.67 17.59 36.49
CA ASN A 120 65.07 18.64 37.45
C ASN A 120 64.73 20.08 36.99
N ARG A 121 64.31 20.26 35.72
CA ARG A 121 63.89 21.54 35.14
C ARG A 121 62.37 21.66 34.93
N GLY A 122 61.59 20.62 35.23
CA GLY A 122 60.14 20.64 35.11
C GLY A 122 59.51 19.34 34.57
N VAL A 123 58.20 19.42 34.31
CA VAL A 123 57.33 18.32 33.88
C VAL A 123 57.28 18.25 32.35
N LYS A 124 57.53 17.08 31.75
CA LYS A 124 57.37 16.86 30.30
C LYS A 124 56.04 16.15 30.02
N PRO A 125 54.98 16.85 29.60
CA PRO A 125 53.69 16.23 29.29
C PRO A 125 53.78 15.31 28.06
N ARG A 126 52.96 14.26 28.03
CA ARG A 126 52.71 13.37 26.88
C ARG A 126 51.43 13.77 26.15
N LYS A 127 50.40 14.15 26.91
CA LYS A 127 49.12 14.68 26.39
C LYS A 127 48.71 15.91 27.19
N LEU A 128 48.00 16.83 26.55
CA LEU A 128 47.51 18.06 27.14
C LEU A 128 46.03 18.23 26.79
N LEU A 129 45.26 18.71 27.77
CA LEU A 129 43.89 19.18 27.53
C LEU A 129 43.97 20.49 26.73
N THR A 130 43.40 20.50 25.53
CA THR A 130 43.39 21.67 24.66
C THR A 130 41.98 21.94 24.17
N ARG A 131 41.69 23.21 23.86
CA ARG A 131 40.42 23.59 23.24
C ARG A 131 40.46 23.28 21.76
N ILE A 132 39.52 22.45 21.32
CA ILE A 132 39.26 22.17 19.92
C ILE A 132 37.97 22.89 19.53
N TYR A 133 38.04 23.63 18.43
CA TYR A 133 36.87 24.21 17.79
C TYR A 133 36.22 23.15 16.92
N GLU A 134 35.04 22.68 17.31
CA GLU A 134 34.23 21.78 16.50
C GLU A 134 33.12 22.54 15.77
N ASP A 135 32.90 22.16 14.50
CA ASP A 135 31.78 22.65 13.71
C ASP A 135 30.46 22.11 14.27
N ASP A 136 29.69 22.99 14.92
CA ASP A 136 28.34 22.72 15.40
C ASP A 136 27.32 23.05 14.31
N TYR A 137 26.67 21.99 13.82
CA TYR A 137 25.61 22.05 12.82
C TYR A 137 24.22 22.11 13.45
N SER A 138 24.10 22.00 14.77
CA SER A 138 22.82 21.86 15.51
C SER A 138 22.19 23.20 15.89
N ILE A 139 22.39 24.23 15.07
CA ILE A 139 21.68 25.50 15.19
C ILE A 139 20.19 25.27 14.90
N TYR A 140 19.33 26.01 15.58
CA TYR A 140 17.87 25.98 15.41
C TYR A 140 17.43 25.97 13.94
N GLU A 141 18.00 26.85 13.10
CA GLU A 141 17.64 26.96 11.69
C GLU A 141 18.00 25.72 10.88
N ASN A 142 19.11 25.05 11.21
CA ASN A 142 19.52 23.79 10.57
C ASN A 142 18.61 22.64 11.00
N ILE A 143 18.18 22.61 12.25
CA ILE A 143 17.22 21.63 12.76
C ILE A 143 15.87 21.80 12.06
N ILE A 144 15.36 23.04 11.97
CA ILE A 144 14.13 23.36 11.25
C ILE A 144 14.27 23.07 9.75
N PHE A 145 15.42 23.36 9.14
CA PHE A 145 15.70 22.98 7.76
C PHE A 145 15.59 21.46 7.57
N CYS A 146 16.15 20.65 8.48
CA CYS A 146 16.02 19.20 8.41
C CYS A 146 14.56 18.73 8.60
N ASN A 147 13.78 19.38 9.47
CA ASN A 147 12.34 19.09 9.60
C ASN A 147 11.57 19.42 8.32
N TYR A 148 11.86 20.57 7.70
CA TYR A 148 11.32 20.95 6.40
C TYR A 148 11.64 19.92 5.30
N ILE A 149 12.88 19.41 5.25
CA ILE A 149 13.27 18.37 4.28
C ILE A 149 12.47 17.08 4.49
N ASP A 150 12.31 16.63 5.74
CA ASP A 150 11.51 15.45 6.04
C ASP A 150 10.05 15.64 5.61
N GLU A 151 9.45 16.80 5.91
CA GLU A 151 8.08 17.13 5.49
C GLU A 151 7.94 17.14 3.95
N VAL A 152 8.90 17.71 3.22
CA VAL A 152 8.90 17.67 1.76
C VAL A 152 8.98 16.22 1.26
N LEU A 153 9.84 15.38 1.85
CA LEU A 153 9.96 13.99 1.45
C LEU A 153 8.69 13.18 1.77
N LEU A 154 8.02 13.46 2.89
CA LEU A 154 6.73 12.87 3.24
C LEU A 154 5.64 13.26 2.24
N ILE A 155 5.53 14.54 1.90
CA ILE A 155 4.60 15.05 0.87
C ILE A 155 4.88 14.40 -0.48
N ILE A 156 6.14 14.30 -0.89
CA ILE A 156 6.52 13.63 -2.14
C ILE A 156 6.11 12.15 -2.10
N LYS A 157 6.39 11.43 -1.02
CA LYS A 157 6.03 10.01 -0.87
C LYS A 157 4.52 9.81 -0.96
N LYS A 158 3.73 10.60 -0.23
CA LYS A 158 2.26 10.52 -0.22
C LYS A 158 1.69 10.79 -1.62
N ASN A 159 2.02 11.94 -2.21
CA ASN A 159 1.44 12.33 -3.50
C ASN A 159 1.91 11.44 -4.65
N ARG A 160 3.15 10.94 -4.62
CA ARG A 160 3.60 9.96 -5.62
C ARG A 160 2.75 8.70 -5.59
N ARG A 161 2.42 8.17 -4.41
CA ARG A 161 1.56 6.97 -4.29
C ARG A 161 0.20 7.20 -4.95
N VAL A 162 -0.45 8.33 -4.63
CA VAL A 162 -1.76 8.70 -5.19
C VAL A 162 -1.71 8.89 -6.71
N LEU A 163 -0.74 9.65 -7.23
CA LEU A 163 -0.61 9.86 -8.68
C LEU A 163 -0.26 8.56 -9.43
N ASN A 164 0.53 7.70 -8.80
CA ASN A 164 0.88 6.40 -9.36
C ASN A 164 -0.33 5.46 -9.44
N SER A 165 -1.17 5.39 -8.39
CA SER A 165 -2.40 4.59 -8.43
C SER A 165 -3.37 5.08 -9.51
N LEU A 166 -3.51 6.39 -9.68
CA LEU A 166 -4.28 6.99 -10.80
C LEU A 166 -3.75 6.54 -12.17
N LEU A 167 -2.43 6.60 -12.39
CA LEU A 167 -1.84 6.18 -13.67
C LEU A 167 -1.98 4.67 -13.91
N TYR A 168 -1.91 3.85 -12.86
CA TYR A 168 -2.08 2.41 -12.97
C TYR A 168 -3.50 2.01 -13.33
N ALA A 169 -4.51 2.58 -12.67
CA ALA A 169 -5.90 2.34 -13.03
C ALA A 169 -6.19 2.73 -14.49
N SER A 170 -5.57 3.81 -14.98
CA SER A 170 -5.65 4.20 -16.39
C SER A 170 -5.01 3.16 -17.33
N ASN A 171 -3.83 2.63 -16.98
CA ASN A 171 -3.15 1.60 -17.77
C ASN A 171 -3.92 0.27 -17.78
N ILE A 172 -4.50 -0.14 -16.64
CA ILE A 172 -5.36 -1.34 -16.54
C ILE A 172 -6.48 -1.26 -17.55
N MET A 173 -7.19 -0.12 -17.63
CA MET A 173 -8.33 0.02 -18.53
C MET A 173 -7.91 -0.20 -20.00
N LYS A 174 -6.79 0.43 -20.40
CA LYS A 174 -6.25 0.28 -21.77
C LYS A 174 -5.83 -1.16 -22.06
N PHE A 175 -5.24 -1.84 -21.09
CA PHE A 175 -4.74 -3.19 -21.25
C PHE A 175 -5.89 -4.22 -21.30
N ASN A 176 -6.85 -4.12 -20.38
CA ASN A 176 -8.04 -4.99 -20.34
C ASN A 176 -8.92 -4.83 -21.60
N LEU A 177 -8.96 -3.65 -22.22
CA LEU A 177 -9.61 -3.40 -23.51
C LEU A 177 -9.01 -4.18 -24.68
N LEU A 178 -7.68 -4.38 -24.67
CA LEU A 178 -6.93 -4.98 -25.77
C LEU A 178 -6.84 -6.50 -25.66
N GLU A 179 -7.08 -7.04 -24.47
CA GLU A 179 -6.94 -8.47 -24.20
C GLU A 179 -8.26 -9.24 -24.37
N LYS A 180 -8.37 -9.94 -25.51
CA LYS A 180 -9.47 -10.88 -25.81
C LYS A 180 -9.61 -12.04 -24.81
N VAL A 181 -8.66 -12.20 -23.88
CA VAL A 181 -8.68 -13.24 -22.84
C VAL A 181 -9.68 -12.89 -21.73
N ASN A 182 -10.07 -11.61 -21.60
CA ASN A 182 -10.99 -11.20 -20.55
C ASN A 182 -12.46 -11.43 -20.93
N HIS A 183 -13.29 -11.82 -19.95
CA HIS A 183 -14.73 -12.02 -20.15
C HIS A 183 -15.40 -10.69 -20.49
N VAL A 184 -16.41 -10.70 -21.36
CA VAL A 184 -17.12 -9.46 -21.76
C VAL A 184 -17.75 -8.78 -20.55
N ASP A 185 -18.32 -9.56 -19.63
CA ASP A 185 -18.96 -9.01 -18.42
C ASP A 185 -17.94 -8.40 -17.45
N TYR A 186 -16.73 -8.95 -17.38
CA TYR A 186 -15.63 -8.35 -16.63
C TYR A 186 -15.29 -6.96 -17.17
N PHE A 187 -15.24 -6.82 -18.50
CA PHE A 187 -14.98 -5.54 -19.13
C PHE A 187 -16.12 -4.53 -18.91
N LEU A 188 -17.38 -4.96 -19.04
CA LEU A 188 -18.54 -4.10 -18.76
C LEU A 188 -18.56 -3.65 -17.29
N ALA A 189 -18.23 -4.55 -16.36
CA ALA A 189 -18.10 -4.23 -14.95
C ALA A 189 -17.01 -3.19 -14.70
N LEU A 190 -15.83 -3.36 -15.30
CA LEU A 190 -14.76 -2.37 -15.23
C LEU A 190 -15.22 -1.02 -15.79
N GLY A 191 -15.92 -1.00 -16.92
CA GLY A 191 -16.51 0.22 -17.46
C GLY A 191 -17.42 0.91 -16.44
N LYS A 192 -18.35 0.19 -15.83
CA LYS A 192 -19.25 0.70 -14.78
C LYS A 192 -18.48 1.25 -13.57
N LEU A 193 -17.53 0.48 -13.05
CA LEU A 193 -16.64 0.89 -11.95
C LEU A 193 -15.84 2.16 -12.30
N HIS A 194 -15.44 2.32 -13.57
CA HIS A 194 -14.70 3.48 -14.06
C HIS A 194 -15.58 4.70 -14.36
N THR A 195 -16.87 4.56 -14.64
CA THR A 195 -17.75 5.72 -14.88
C THR A 195 -17.93 6.62 -13.66
N GLY A 196 -17.79 6.07 -12.45
CA GLY A 196 -17.69 6.85 -11.20
C GLY A 196 -16.29 7.41 -10.93
N TYR A 197 -15.26 6.88 -11.60
CA TYR A 197 -13.84 7.13 -11.32
C TYR A 197 -13.35 8.45 -11.92
N ILE A 198 -13.63 8.75 -13.20
CA ILE A 198 -13.08 9.95 -13.85
C ILE A 198 -13.97 10.42 -15.02
N ARG A 199 -14.84 11.42 -14.79
CA ARG A 199 -15.56 12.12 -15.88
C ARG A 199 -14.65 13.03 -16.74
N ASP A 200 -13.39 13.25 -16.34
CA ASP A 200 -12.38 14.10 -17.00
C ASP A 200 -11.05 13.36 -17.33
N PHE A 201 -11.16 12.11 -17.81
CA PHE A 201 -10.07 11.12 -17.89
C PHE A 201 -8.79 11.59 -18.59
N SER A 202 -8.93 12.32 -19.70
CA SER A 202 -7.77 12.76 -20.48
C SER A 202 -6.97 13.87 -19.81
N GLN A 203 -7.64 14.79 -19.11
CA GLN A 203 -7.02 15.99 -18.54
C GLN A 203 -6.16 15.65 -17.32
N TYR A 204 -6.67 14.79 -16.43
CA TYR A 204 -5.97 14.41 -15.20
C TYR A 204 -4.85 13.40 -15.45
N PHE A 205 -4.91 12.61 -16.51
CA PHE A 205 -3.84 11.66 -16.85
C PHE A 205 -2.54 12.38 -17.26
N SER A 206 -2.62 13.37 -18.16
CA SER A 206 -1.45 14.16 -18.55
C SER A 206 -0.90 14.95 -17.37
N LEU A 207 -1.79 15.56 -16.58
CA LEU A 207 -1.42 16.32 -15.39
C LEU A 207 -0.71 15.44 -14.35
N SER A 208 -1.21 14.23 -14.12
CA SER A 208 -0.60 13.28 -13.17
C SER A 208 0.83 12.89 -13.56
N LYS A 209 1.09 12.65 -14.86
CA LYS A 209 2.44 12.38 -15.37
C LYS A 209 3.38 13.57 -15.19
N GLU A 210 2.89 14.78 -15.47
CA GLU A 210 3.66 16.01 -15.30
C GLU A 210 4.05 16.19 -13.82
N LEU A 211 3.07 16.13 -12.91
CA LEU A 211 3.29 16.29 -11.47
C LEU A 211 4.23 15.20 -10.91
N LEU A 212 4.10 13.95 -11.35
CA LEU A 212 5.04 12.88 -10.98
C LEU A 212 6.47 13.17 -11.43
N THR A 213 6.63 13.72 -12.63
CA THR A 213 7.95 14.12 -13.15
C THR A 213 8.55 15.22 -12.30
N GLU A 214 7.75 16.24 -11.94
CA GLU A 214 8.20 17.33 -11.07
C GLU A 214 8.58 16.83 -9.65
N LEU A 215 7.76 15.97 -9.05
CA LEU A 215 8.07 15.35 -7.75
C LEU A 215 9.36 14.51 -7.82
N SER A 216 9.59 13.80 -8.93
CA SER A 216 10.83 13.04 -9.15
C SER A 216 12.05 13.95 -9.19
N GLN A 217 11.97 15.08 -9.90
CA GLN A 217 13.06 16.05 -9.99
C GLN A 217 13.43 16.63 -8.63
N ILE A 218 12.43 16.97 -7.80
CA ILE A 218 12.66 17.48 -6.44
C ILE A 218 13.36 16.40 -5.59
N LYS A 219 12.87 15.16 -5.65
CA LYS A 219 13.47 14.03 -4.92
C LYS A 219 14.93 13.77 -5.34
N GLN A 220 15.23 13.79 -6.63
CA GLN A 220 16.59 13.64 -7.17
C GLN A 220 17.54 14.75 -6.71
N VAL A 221 17.03 15.96 -6.43
CA VAL A 221 17.84 17.03 -5.85
C VAL A 221 18.13 16.77 -4.37
N ILE A 222 17.15 16.31 -3.60
CA ILE A 222 17.27 16.19 -2.14
C ILE A 222 18.06 14.93 -1.76
N ASN A 223 17.71 13.75 -2.30
CA ASN A 223 18.22 12.46 -1.86
C ASN A 223 19.76 12.34 -1.81
N PRO A 224 20.52 12.73 -2.86
CA PRO A 224 21.98 12.64 -2.83
C PRO A 224 22.62 13.52 -1.75
N ARG A 225 21.92 14.58 -1.31
CA ARG A 225 22.41 15.57 -0.35
C ARG A 225 22.10 15.20 1.10
N LEU A 226 21.27 14.18 1.34
CA LEU A 226 21.00 13.67 2.69
C LEU A 226 22.27 13.12 3.36
N SER A 227 23.29 12.72 2.58
CA SER A 227 24.60 12.30 3.08
C SER A 227 25.44 13.43 3.72
N LYS A 228 25.05 14.70 3.55
CA LYS A 228 25.81 15.85 4.04
C LYS A 228 25.78 15.99 5.57
N PRO A 229 26.83 16.55 6.19
CA PRO A 229 26.99 16.60 7.65
C PRO A 229 25.84 17.33 8.35
N VAL A 230 25.26 18.36 7.72
CA VAL A 230 24.08 19.11 8.22
C VAL A 230 22.94 18.19 8.60
N TYR A 231 22.65 17.20 7.76
CA TYR A 231 21.52 16.29 7.95
C TYR A 231 21.93 15.09 8.81
N GLN A 232 23.12 14.54 8.58
CA GLN A 232 23.62 13.36 9.32
C GLN A 232 23.82 13.65 10.81
N LYS A 233 24.43 14.78 11.16
CA LYS A 233 24.66 15.19 12.55
C LYS A 233 23.37 15.60 13.27
N ASN A 234 22.31 15.94 12.54
CA ASN A 234 21.00 16.32 13.08
C ASN A 234 19.93 15.22 12.91
N LYS A 235 20.31 13.94 12.82
CA LYS A 235 19.33 12.84 12.76
C LYS A 235 18.52 12.70 14.05
N ALA A 236 19.19 12.77 15.21
CA ALA A 236 18.58 12.69 16.54
C ALA A 236 18.07 14.07 16.98
N ARG A 237 17.11 14.64 16.23
CA ARG A 237 16.55 15.98 16.49
C ARG A 237 15.08 15.92 16.92
N ASN A 238 14.61 17.01 17.52
CA ASN A 238 13.19 17.18 17.82
C ASN A 238 12.41 17.54 16.54
N LYS A 239 11.53 16.64 16.11
CA LYS A 239 10.68 16.81 14.91
C LYS A 239 9.49 17.75 15.13
N SER A 240 9.06 17.98 16.37
CA SER A 240 7.89 18.80 16.72
C SER A 240 8.21 20.25 17.07
N LEU A 241 9.41 20.74 16.72
CA LEU A 241 9.81 22.13 16.98
C LEU A 241 8.91 23.13 16.23
N SER A 242 8.35 24.08 16.96
CA SER A 242 7.54 25.15 16.40
C SER A 242 8.40 26.12 15.58
N LEU A 243 7.84 26.59 14.45
CA LEU A 243 8.49 27.53 13.55
C LEU A 243 8.48 28.95 14.15
N LYS A 244 9.66 29.44 14.52
CA LYS A 244 9.89 30.79 15.06
C LYS A 244 10.58 31.66 14.02
N LYS A 245 10.31 32.97 14.08
CA LYS A 245 11.04 33.97 13.30
C LYS A 245 12.37 34.23 13.98
N THR A 246 13.47 33.95 13.29
CA THR A 246 14.83 34.27 13.75
C THR A 246 15.52 35.21 12.76
N ASN A 247 16.58 35.90 13.20
CA ASN A 247 17.33 36.81 12.34
C ASN A 247 17.95 36.10 11.12
N ILE A 248 18.40 34.86 11.29
CA ILE A 248 18.95 34.06 10.19
C ILE A 248 17.86 33.75 9.15
N PHE A 249 16.65 33.35 9.59
CA PHE A 249 15.51 33.14 8.69
C PHE A 249 14.99 34.42 8.04
N LEU A 250 15.24 35.60 8.60
CA LEU A 250 14.78 36.86 8.03
C LEU A 250 15.81 37.47 7.07
N MET A 251 17.09 37.41 7.41
CA MET A 251 18.14 38.16 6.74
C MET A 251 18.92 37.32 5.72
N GLN A 252 19.07 36.01 5.93
CA GLN A 252 19.79 35.15 4.99
C GLN A 252 18.84 34.68 3.89
N LYS A 253 19.16 35.02 2.64
CA LYS A 253 18.31 34.79 1.46
C LYS A 253 17.82 33.36 1.28
N ASP A 254 18.69 32.37 1.48
CA ASP A 254 18.39 30.95 1.26
C ASP A 254 17.51 30.36 2.38
N TYR A 255 17.85 30.61 3.65
CA TYR A 255 17.06 30.21 4.82
C TYR A 255 15.71 30.93 4.84
N HIS A 256 15.66 32.20 4.42
CA HIS A 256 14.40 32.94 4.27
C HIS A 256 13.44 32.31 3.27
N GLN A 257 13.95 31.83 2.14
CA GLN A 257 13.14 31.14 1.15
C GLN A 257 12.59 29.82 1.70
N VAL A 258 13.41 29.04 2.43
CA VAL A 258 12.95 27.81 3.10
C VAL A 258 11.89 28.12 4.15
N TYR A 259 12.08 29.17 4.96
CA TYR A 259 11.12 29.58 5.98
C TYR A 259 9.75 29.91 5.37
N LYS A 260 9.72 30.68 4.26
CA LYS A 260 8.47 31.02 3.55
C LYS A 260 7.74 29.77 3.07
N THR A 261 8.46 28.85 2.42
CA THR A 261 7.88 27.61 1.92
C THR A 261 7.40 26.71 3.06
N TYR A 262 8.19 26.57 4.13
CA TYR A 262 7.81 25.74 5.27
C TYR A 262 6.58 26.28 6.01
N LYS A 263 6.48 27.61 6.18
CA LYS A 263 5.28 28.25 6.73
C LYS A 263 4.05 27.95 5.88
N TYR A 264 4.16 28.02 4.56
CA TYR A 264 3.06 27.68 3.64
C TYR A 264 2.61 26.22 3.81
N LEU A 265 3.55 25.28 3.94
CA LEU A 265 3.23 23.87 4.17
C LEU A 265 2.49 23.65 5.50
N LEU A 266 2.97 24.26 6.59
CA LEU A 266 2.36 24.14 7.92
C LEU A 266 0.95 24.72 7.95
N THR A 267 0.72 25.89 7.34
CA THR A 267 -0.63 26.49 7.27
C THR A 267 -1.61 25.58 6.53
N ASN A 268 -1.15 24.93 5.45
CA ASN A 268 -1.96 23.97 4.70
C ASN A 268 -2.23 22.67 5.48
N GLN A 269 -1.33 22.24 6.35
CA GLN A 269 -1.51 21.03 7.19
C GLN A 269 -2.43 21.27 8.39
N ILE A 270 -2.37 22.44 9.03
CA ILE A 270 -3.19 22.76 10.23
C ILE A 270 -4.69 22.73 9.91
N ILE A 271 -5.08 23.08 8.67
CA ILE A 271 -6.47 22.99 8.21
C ILE A 271 -6.97 21.53 8.21
N VAL A 272 -6.09 20.57 7.94
CA VAL A 272 -6.42 19.14 7.91
C VAL A 272 -6.51 18.55 9.32
N LYS A 273 -5.67 19.01 10.25
CA LYS A 273 -5.62 18.49 11.63
C LYS A 273 -6.80 18.94 12.52
N LYS A 274 -7.50 20.02 12.18
CA LYS A 274 -8.62 20.55 13.00
C LYS A 274 -9.88 19.67 12.98
N ASN A 275 -9.96 18.68 12.09
CA ASN A 275 -11.13 17.81 11.92
C ASN A 275 -10.97 16.40 12.54
N GLN A 276 -10.03 16.21 13.48
CA GLN A 276 -9.80 14.88 14.08
C GLN A 276 -10.83 14.60 15.18
N GLU A 277 -11.88 13.87 14.82
CA GLU A 277 -12.77 13.14 15.75
C GLU A 277 -12.02 11.94 16.37
N ASP A 278 -12.53 11.40 17.47
CA ASP A 278 -11.98 10.23 18.15
C ASP A 278 -11.89 9.01 17.20
N ILE A 279 -10.85 8.19 17.38
CA ILE A 279 -10.57 7.02 16.53
C ILE A 279 -11.42 5.83 16.97
N ASP A 280 -12.37 5.41 16.13
CA ASP A 280 -13.22 4.23 16.30
C ASP A 280 -12.85 3.14 15.28
N TYR A 281 -12.05 2.17 15.73
CA TYR A 281 -11.59 1.07 14.89
C TYR A 281 -12.70 0.07 14.55
N ASP A 282 -13.69 -0.11 15.43
CA ASP A 282 -14.75 -1.10 15.24
C ASP A 282 -15.70 -0.63 14.14
N LEU A 283 -16.07 0.66 14.17
CA LEU A 283 -16.86 1.28 13.10
C LEU A 283 -16.14 1.21 11.75
N LEU A 284 -14.81 1.43 11.72
CA LEU A 284 -14.02 1.31 10.51
C LEU A 284 -14.08 -0.12 9.93
N ILE A 285 -13.90 -1.14 10.79
CA ILE A 285 -13.96 -2.55 10.38
C ILE A 285 -15.36 -2.91 9.85
N GLN A 286 -16.42 -2.45 10.51
CA GLN A 286 -17.79 -2.68 10.06
C GLN A 286 -18.04 -2.06 8.68
N ASN A 287 -17.64 -0.79 8.49
CA ASN A 287 -17.78 -0.10 7.21
C ASN A 287 -16.95 -0.79 6.12
N TYR A 288 -15.74 -1.26 6.44
CA TYR A 288 -14.90 -2.00 5.53
C TYR A 288 -15.55 -3.33 5.09
N LEU A 289 -16.10 -4.11 6.03
CA LEU A 289 -16.81 -5.35 5.70
C LEU A 289 -18.08 -5.09 4.87
N THR A 290 -18.82 -4.02 5.15
CA THR A 290 -19.94 -3.57 4.29
C THR A 290 -19.46 -3.27 2.87
N TYR A 291 -18.28 -2.65 2.71
CA TYR A 291 -17.68 -2.43 1.40
C TYR A 291 -17.32 -3.74 0.69
N VAL A 292 -16.61 -4.65 1.36
CA VAL A 292 -16.25 -5.98 0.81
C VAL A 292 -17.51 -6.74 0.38
N ARG A 293 -18.58 -6.64 1.17
CA ARG A 293 -19.89 -7.24 0.89
C ARG A 293 -20.52 -6.69 -0.39
N ILE A 294 -20.64 -5.36 -0.51
CA ILE A 294 -21.19 -4.70 -1.71
C ILE A 294 -20.34 -5.05 -2.94
N LEU A 295 -19.02 -4.99 -2.81
CA LEU A 295 -18.10 -5.38 -3.89
C LEU A 295 -18.30 -6.83 -4.31
N THR A 296 -18.61 -7.73 -3.37
CA THR A 296 -18.85 -9.15 -3.66
C THR A 296 -20.15 -9.39 -4.42
N ILE A 297 -21.25 -8.73 -4.05
CA ILE A 297 -22.50 -8.80 -4.82
C ILE A 297 -22.26 -8.31 -6.26
N PHE A 298 -21.54 -7.19 -6.40
CA PHE A 298 -21.19 -6.62 -7.70
C PHE A 298 -20.31 -7.58 -8.53
N ALA A 299 -19.31 -8.20 -7.90
CA ALA A 299 -18.41 -9.18 -8.52
C ALA A 299 -19.11 -10.45 -9.01
N VAL A 300 -20.03 -11.00 -8.21
CA VAL A 300 -20.75 -12.24 -8.53
C VAL A 300 -21.67 -12.04 -9.72
N GLY A 301 -22.49 -10.98 -9.73
CA GLY A 301 -23.42 -10.76 -10.83
C GLY A 301 -22.75 -10.28 -12.13
N HIS A 302 -21.51 -9.80 -12.07
CA HIS A 302 -20.67 -9.53 -13.27
C HIS A 302 -19.71 -10.68 -13.62
N PHE A 303 -19.82 -11.83 -12.96
CA PHE A 303 -19.04 -13.00 -13.31
C PHE A 303 -19.77 -13.85 -14.35
N ASN A 304 -20.94 -14.37 -13.98
CA ASN A 304 -21.87 -15.15 -14.82
C ASN A 304 -23.11 -15.64 -14.03
N PHE A 305 -23.19 -15.28 -12.75
CA PHE A 305 -24.27 -15.72 -11.87
C PHE A 305 -25.52 -14.87 -12.08
N GLU A 306 -26.66 -15.55 -12.20
CA GLU A 306 -27.96 -14.93 -12.33
C GLU A 306 -28.76 -15.06 -11.03
N ILE A 307 -29.56 -14.03 -10.76
CA ILE A 307 -30.51 -13.98 -9.65
C ILE A 307 -31.90 -13.69 -10.21
N ASP A 308 -32.94 -14.23 -9.57
CA ASP A 308 -34.31 -13.92 -9.95
C ASP A 308 -34.54 -12.40 -9.82
N PRO A 309 -34.92 -11.70 -10.91
CA PRO A 309 -35.08 -10.25 -10.92
C PRO A 309 -36.15 -9.74 -9.96
N LYS A 310 -37.07 -10.61 -9.50
CA LYS A 310 -38.13 -10.25 -8.55
C LYS A 310 -37.66 -10.32 -7.09
N VAL A 311 -36.57 -11.03 -6.81
CA VAL A 311 -36.05 -11.19 -5.46
C VAL A 311 -35.42 -9.89 -5.01
N LYS A 312 -35.86 -9.40 -3.86
CA LYS A 312 -35.23 -8.27 -3.18
C LYS A 312 -34.14 -8.79 -2.24
N MET A 313 -33.01 -8.14 -2.30
CA MET A 313 -31.85 -8.38 -1.43
C MET A 313 -31.85 -7.34 -0.32
N ASN A 314 -31.66 -7.77 0.92
CA ASN A 314 -31.40 -6.86 2.02
C ASN A 314 -29.90 -6.62 2.14
N LEU A 315 -29.43 -5.39 1.89
CA LEU A 315 -28.00 -5.07 1.88
C LEU A 315 -27.36 -5.11 3.27
N ASN A 316 -28.13 -5.02 4.36
CA ASN A 316 -27.62 -5.13 5.74
C ASN A 316 -27.56 -6.58 6.22
N PHE A 317 -28.55 -7.38 5.85
CA PHE A 317 -28.68 -8.80 6.17
C PHE A 317 -28.88 -9.61 4.90
N LEU A 318 -27.77 -9.91 4.23
CA LEU A 318 -27.78 -10.70 3.01
C LEU A 318 -28.14 -12.14 3.32
N ASN A 319 -29.05 -12.67 2.51
CA ASN A 319 -29.25 -14.09 2.30
C ASN A 319 -29.79 -14.25 0.89
N THR A 320 -28.86 -14.22 -0.07
CA THR A 320 -29.21 -14.11 -1.50
C THR A 320 -28.68 -15.32 -2.25
N VAL A 321 -29.47 -15.81 -3.20
CA VAL A 321 -29.16 -17.03 -3.95
C VAL A 321 -28.92 -16.65 -5.41
N PHE A 322 -27.74 -17.00 -5.87
CA PHE A 322 -27.28 -16.85 -7.23
C PHE A 322 -27.15 -18.23 -7.87
N SER A 323 -27.40 -18.34 -9.17
CA SER A 323 -27.28 -19.60 -9.91
C SER A 323 -26.56 -19.43 -11.24
N PHE A 324 -25.80 -20.45 -11.63
CA PHE A 324 -25.13 -20.51 -12.92
C PHE A 324 -24.91 -21.97 -13.30
N LYS A 325 -25.44 -22.44 -14.45
CA LYS A 325 -25.11 -23.76 -15.06
C LYS A 325 -24.98 -24.96 -14.09
N GLY A 326 -25.80 -24.98 -13.03
CA GLY A 326 -25.81 -26.03 -12.00
C GLY A 326 -25.11 -25.67 -10.69
N TRP A 327 -24.25 -24.65 -10.67
CA TRP A 327 -23.77 -24.04 -9.42
C TRP A 327 -24.86 -23.18 -8.79
N LYS A 328 -25.01 -23.32 -7.49
CA LYS A 328 -25.80 -22.44 -6.62
C LYS A 328 -24.84 -21.77 -5.64
N LEU A 329 -24.87 -20.45 -5.58
CA LEU A 329 -24.08 -19.65 -4.64
C LEU A 329 -25.04 -18.93 -3.70
N ILE A 330 -24.90 -19.19 -2.40
CA ILE A 330 -25.60 -18.45 -1.36
C ILE A 330 -24.63 -17.47 -0.71
N ILE A 331 -24.97 -16.19 -0.74
CA ILE A 331 -24.20 -15.12 -0.10
C ILE A 331 -24.96 -14.69 1.15
N SER A 332 -24.33 -14.86 2.31
CA SER A 332 -24.87 -14.43 3.60
C SER A 332 -23.83 -13.72 4.45
N ASN A 333 -24.26 -12.96 5.46
CA ASN A 333 -23.36 -12.33 6.42
C ASN A 333 -23.68 -12.68 7.87
N THR A 334 -22.66 -12.62 8.72
CA THR A 334 -22.78 -12.81 10.18
C THR A 334 -23.21 -11.51 10.86
N VAL A 335 -23.47 -11.59 12.17
CA VAL A 335 -23.76 -10.42 13.03
C VAL A 335 -22.60 -9.42 13.03
N ASN A 336 -21.37 -9.89 12.83
CA ASN A 336 -20.17 -9.06 12.76
C ASN A 336 -19.88 -8.53 11.33
N ASN A 337 -20.84 -8.63 10.41
CA ASN A 337 -20.71 -8.32 8.97
C ASN A 337 -19.68 -9.16 8.21
N GLU A 338 -19.18 -10.26 8.77
CA GLU A 338 -18.30 -11.19 8.05
C GLU A 338 -19.10 -11.92 6.98
N LEU A 339 -18.51 -12.18 5.81
CA LEU A 339 -19.22 -12.68 4.63
C LEU A 339 -19.03 -14.18 4.50
N ILE A 340 -20.08 -14.92 4.19
CA ILE A 340 -20.06 -16.36 3.91
C ILE A 340 -20.55 -16.57 2.48
N LEU A 341 -19.72 -17.26 1.69
CA LEU A 341 -20.00 -17.70 0.33
C LEU A 341 -20.14 -19.22 0.33
N HIS A 342 -21.36 -19.70 0.16
CA HIS A 342 -21.66 -21.12 0.13
C HIS A 342 -21.96 -21.57 -1.29
N PHE A 343 -21.05 -22.36 -1.86
CA PHE A 343 -21.15 -22.91 -3.20
C PHE A 343 -21.66 -24.36 -3.12
N THR A 344 -22.70 -24.66 -3.90
CA THR A 344 -23.25 -26.01 -4.03
C THR A 344 -23.34 -26.37 -5.50
N LYS A 345 -22.78 -27.52 -5.88
CA LYS A 345 -23.04 -28.17 -7.18
C LYS A 345 -23.18 -29.68 -7.00
N GLU A 346 -22.07 -30.41 -6.93
CA GLU A 346 -22.05 -31.81 -6.50
C GLU A 346 -21.56 -31.95 -5.05
N HIS A 347 -20.71 -31.02 -4.61
CA HIS A 347 -20.26 -30.90 -3.22
C HIS A 347 -20.54 -29.49 -2.69
N ASP A 348 -20.72 -29.38 -1.38
CA ASP A 348 -20.82 -28.10 -0.69
C ASP A 348 -19.42 -27.59 -0.37
N TYR A 349 -19.16 -26.32 -0.67
CA TYR A 349 -17.91 -25.63 -0.34
C TYR A 349 -18.21 -24.24 0.22
N LYS A 350 -17.71 -23.94 1.41
CA LYS A 350 -17.96 -22.69 2.12
C LYS A 350 -16.68 -21.90 2.33
N VAL A 351 -16.69 -20.67 1.83
CA VAL A 351 -15.62 -19.68 2.03
C VAL A 351 -16.14 -18.56 2.93
N MET A 352 -15.42 -18.27 3.99
CA MET A 352 -15.70 -17.14 4.88
C MET A 352 -14.67 -16.03 4.68
N ILE A 353 -15.12 -14.80 4.47
CA ILE A 353 -14.26 -13.61 4.35
C ILE A 353 -14.37 -12.79 5.63
N VAL A 354 -13.23 -12.58 6.28
CA VAL A 354 -13.12 -11.83 7.54
C VAL A 354 -12.18 -10.64 7.37
N ALA A 355 -12.38 -9.56 8.13
CA ALA A 355 -11.46 -8.43 8.11
C ALA A 355 -10.18 -8.75 8.88
N ASN A 356 -9.06 -8.13 8.50
CA ASN A 356 -7.84 -8.13 9.31
C ASN A 356 -8.10 -7.37 10.63
N LYS A 357 -8.11 -8.07 11.77
CA LYS A 357 -8.30 -7.49 13.11
C LYS A 357 -6.95 -7.43 13.85
N LYS A 358 -6.82 -6.52 14.81
CA LYS A 358 -5.60 -6.39 15.65
C LYS A 358 -5.35 -7.61 16.53
N GLU A 359 -6.41 -8.31 16.92
CA GLU A 359 -6.33 -9.56 17.66
C GLU A 359 -6.19 -10.73 16.68
N ASP A 360 -5.31 -11.67 17.00
CA ASP A 360 -5.13 -12.89 16.21
C ASP A 360 -6.47 -13.63 16.13
N ILE A 361 -7.03 -13.72 14.93
CA ILE A 361 -8.24 -14.50 14.67
C ILE A 361 -7.86 -15.98 14.80
N ASP A 362 -8.50 -16.71 15.72
CA ASP A 362 -8.40 -18.16 15.73
C ASP A 362 -9.16 -18.74 14.53
N ILE A 363 -8.42 -18.93 13.44
CA ILE A 363 -8.93 -19.43 12.17
C ILE A 363 -9.57 -20.81 12.35
N GLU A 364 -9.04 -21.68 13.20
CA GLU A 364 -9.55 -23.05 13.34
C GLU A 364 -10.84 -23.07 14.15
N GLN A 365 -10.96 -22.23 15.19
CA GLN A 365 -12.22 -22.07 15.92
C GLN A 365 -13.31 -21.48 15.02
N HIS A 366 -13.03 -20.41 14.26
CA HIS A 366 -13.99 -19.82 13.35
C HIS A 366 -14.46 -20.78 12.24
N LYS A 367 -13.56 -21.64 11.73
CA LYS A 367 -13.92 -22.68 10.76
C LYS A 367 -14.94 -23.66 11.36
N LEU A 368 -14.75 -24.06 12.62
CA LEU A 368 -15.67 -24.96 13.31
C LEU A 368 -17.03 -24.29 13.56
N ASP A 369 -17.03 -23.06 14.07
CA ASP A 369 -18.25 -22.34 14.44
C ASP A 369 -19.20 -22.11 13.25
N TYR A 370 -18.65 -21.82 12.08
CA TYR A 370 -19.43 -21.58 10.85
C TYR A 370 -19.43 -22.75 9.87
N SER A 371 -18.78 -23.86 10.23
CA SER A 371 -18.53 -25.02 9.35
C SER A 371 -17.97 -24.57 7.99
N ALA A 372 -17.01 -23.65 8.00
CA ALA A 372 -16.36 -23.10 6.81
C ALA A 372 -15.15 -23.97 6.41
N ASP A 373 -15.04 -24.29 5.13
CA ASP A 373 -13.91 -25.04 4.58
C ASP A 373 -12.65 -24.17 4.50
N GLU A 374 -12.84 -22.88 4.20
CA GLU A 374 -11.76 -21.91 4.03
C GLU A 374 -12.12 -20.56 4.65
N ILE A 375 -11.15 -19.94 5.33
CA ILE A 375 -11.23 -18.55 5.80
C ILE A 375 -10.22 -17.72 5.03
N ILE A 376 -10.70 -16.62 4.46
CA ILE A 376 -9.90 -15.65 3.73
C ILE A 376 -9.89 -14.35 4.52
N VAL A 377 -8.71 -13.89 4.92
CA VAL A 377 -8.55 -12.59 5.57
C VAL A 377 -8.47 -11.52 4.49
N ALA A 378 -9.39 -10.56 4.53
CA ALA A 378 -9.42 -9.37 3.70
C ALA A 378 -8.68 -8.24 4.41
N ASN A 379 -7.67 -7.68 3.76
CA ASN A 379 -6.86 -6.59 4.29
C ASN A 379 -6.93 -5.36 3.37
N GLN A 380 -7.13 -4.19 3.97
CA GLN A 380 -7.19 -2.91 3.28
C GLN A 380 -5.82 -2.23 3.11
N PHE A 381 -4.77 -2.78 3.72
CA PHE A 381 -3.41 -2.23 3.71
C PHE A 381 -2.54 -2.90 2.64
N ASP A 382 -1.75 -2.10 1.92
CA ASP A 382 -0.90 -2.57 0.82
C ASP A 382 0.38 -3.22 1.37
N GLU A 383 0.36 -4.54 1.49
CA GLU A 383 1.50 -5.38 1.88
C GLU A 383 2.16 -6.05 0.67
N ASP A 384 3.39 -6.56 0.84
CA ASP A 384 4.08 -7.25 -0.25
C ASP A 384 3.28 -8.48 -0.71
N TYR A 385 2.88 -8.49 -1.99
CA TYR A 385 2.13 -9.58 -2.60
C TYR A 385 2.78 -10.93 -2.32
N LEU A 386 4.11 -11.05 -2.40
CA LEU A 386 4.79 -12.35 -2.20
C LEU A 386 4.89 -12.76 -0.73
N GLU A 387 4.91 -11.81 0.19
CA GLU A 387 5.09 -12.06 1.63
C GLU A 387 3.75 -12.21 2.37
N ARG A 388 2.67 -11.61 1.87
CA ARG A 388 1.36 -11.63 2.52
C ARG A 388 0.62 -12.97 2.35
N ASP A 389 -0.06 -13.40 3.41
CA ASP A 389 -0.97 -14.56 3.38
C ASP A 389 -2.45 -14.15 3.19
N ASP A 390 -2.74 -12.85 3.27
CA ASP A 390 -4.08 -12.28 3.15
C ASP A 390 -4.39 -11.77 1.72
N VAL A 391 -5.66 -11.41 1.51
CA VAL A 391 -6.14 -10.86 0.24
C VAL A 391 -6.32 -9.35 0.37
N TYR A 392 -5.55 -8.60 -0.42
CA TYR A 392 -5.64 -7.14 -0.44
C TYR A 392 -6.90 -6.67 -1.16
N ILE A 393 -7.84 -6.11 -0.41
CA ILE A 393 -9.11 -5.57 -0.90
C ILE A 393 -9.21 -4.13 -0.40
N SER A 394 -9.14 -3.17 -1.33
CA SER A 394 -9.15 -1.74 -1.03
C SER A 394 -10.00 -0.98 -2.03
N MET A 395 -10.71 0.05 -1.54
CA MET A 395 -11.42 1.03 -2.37
C MET A 395 -10.49 1.78 -3.33
N GLU A 396 -9.18 1.80 -3.07
CA GLU A 396 -8.22 2.51 -3.92
C GLU A 396 -7.70 1.65 -5.09
N ASP A 397 -8.02 0.36 -5.11
CA ASP A 397 -7.46 -0.59 -6.06
C ASP A 397 -8.56 -1.34 -6.80
N VAL A 398 -8.76 -1.01 -8.08
CA VAL A 398 -9.75 -1.67 -8.96
C VAL A 398 -9.49 -3.18 -9.07
N ASP A 399 -8.24 -3.62 -8.89
CA ASP A 399 -7.90 -5.05 -8.85
C ASP A 399 -8.52 -5.80 -7.65
N SER A 400 -9.08 -5.10 -6.66
CA SER A 400 -9.84 -5.74 -5.57
C SER A 400 -11.08 -6.46 -6.08
N PHE A 401 -11.76 -5.90 -7.09
CA PHE A 401 -12.86 -6.57 -7.79
C PHE A 401 -12.40 -7.89 -8.41
N ARG A 402 -11.21 -7.88 -9.02
CA ARG A 402 -10.58 -9.06 -9.62
C ARG A 402 -10.33 -10.15 -8.59
N ARG A 403 -9.78 -9.79 -7.43
CA ARG A 403 -9.45 -10.73 -6.35
C ARG A 403 -10.70 -11.40 -5.78
N ILE A 404 -11.81 -10.66 -5.64
CA ILE A 404 -13.09 -11.27 -5.26
C ILE A 404 -13.56 -12.29 -6.30
N GLN A 405 -13.46 -11.98 -7.60
CA GLN A 405 -13.83 -12.95 -8.63
C GLN A 405 -12.94 -14.19 -8.63
N GLN A 406 -11.66 -14.07 -8.27
CA GLN A 406 -10.77 -15.21 -8.09
C GLN A 406 -11.24 -16.11 -6.93
N ILE A 407 -11.71 -15.52 -5.83
CA ILE A 407 -12.32 -16.25 -4.70
C ILE A 407 -13.58 -16.99 -5.17
N VAL A 408 -14.45 -16.33 -5.93
CA VAL A 408 -15.66 -16.94 -6.50
C VAL A 408 -15.30 -18.12 -7.42
N LEU A 409 -14.35 -17.93 -8.33
CA LEU A 409 -13.87 -18.97 -9.23
C LEU A 409 -13.27 -20.16 -8.46
N LYS A 410 -12.52 -19.90 -7.38
CA LYS A 410 -12.01 -20.95 -6.50
C LYS A 410 -13.16 -21.76 -5.90
N GLY A 411 -14.18 -21.11 -5.35
CA GLY A 411 -15.35 -21.80 -4.79
C GLY A 411 -16.10 -22.66 -5.81
N MET A 412 -16.20 -22.20 -7.06
CA MET A 412 -16.79 -22.98 -8.16
C MET A 412 -15.96 -24.22 -8.53
N VAL A 413 -14.63 -24.12 -8.53
CA VAL A 413 -13.73 -25.25 -8.84
C VAL A 413 -13.77 -26.32 -7.75
N TYR A 414 -13.79 -25.91 -6.47
CA TYR A 414 -13.81 -26.85 -5.34
C TYR A 414 -15.17 -27.52 -5.12
N SER A 415 -16.27 -26.87 -5.51
CA SER A 415 -17.62 -27.48 -5.47
C SER A 415 -17.91 -28.42 -6.66
N ASP A 416 -17.09 -28.39 -7.71
CA ASP A 416 -17.26 -29.18 -8.94
C ASP A 416 -16.28 -30.38 -9.02
N THR A 417 -16.81 -31.57 -8.73
CA THR A 417 -16.04 -32.81 -8.84
C THR A 417 -16.11 -33.44 -10.23
N SER A 418 -17.21 -33.22 -10.96
CA SER A 418 -17.44 -33.83 -12.28
C SER A 418 -16.63 -33.12 -13.38
N ARG A 419 -16.39 -31.81 -13.21
CA ARG A 419 -15.62 -30.93 -14.09
C ARG A 419 -16.04 -31.06 -15.55
N THR A 420 -17.35 -31.10 -15.77
CA THR A 420 -17.96 -31.20 -17.12
C THR A 420 -18.22 -29.84 -17.76
N VAL A 421 -18.47 -28.82 -16.94
CA VAL A 421 -18.79 -27.46 -17.36
C VAL A 421 -17.66 -26.54 -16.92
N CYS A 422 -17.26 -25.61 -17.79
CA CYS A 422 -16.25 -24.62 -17.47
C CYS A 422 -16.83 -23.60 -16.49
N PRO A 423 -16.22 -23.40 -15.30
CA PRO A 423 -16.70 -22.41 -14.34
C PRO A 423 -16.53 -20.97 -14.85
N PHE A 424 -15.71 -20.76 -15.89
CA PHE A 424 -15.41 -19.44 -16.43
C PHE A 424 -16.41 -18.98 -17.50
N CYS A 425 -16.62 -19.77 -18.56
CA CYS A 425 -17.49 -19.38 -19.69
C CYS A 425 -18.76 -20.23 -19.83
N GLY A 426 -18.94 -21.26 -19.00
CA GLY A 426 -20.06 -22.19 -19.11
C GLY A 426 -19.96 -23.18 -20.29
N GLY A 427 -18.83 -23.19 -21.02
CA GLY A 427 -18.52 -24.14 -22.08
C GLY A 427 -18.26 -25.56 -21.56
N LYS A 428 -18.00 -26.52 -22.45
CA LYS A 428 -17.65 -27.89 -22.03
C LYS A 428 -16.19 -28.00 -21.64
N LEU A 429 -15.91 -28.73 -20.56
CA LEU A 429 -14.56 -29.13 -20.17
C LEU A 429 -14.24 -30.52 -20.71
N HIS A 430 -13.05 -30.65 -21.27
CA HIS A 430 -12.50 -31.91 -21.76
C HIS A 430 -11.36 -32.34 -20.84
N LYS A 431 -11.41 -33.58 -20.36
CA LYS A 431 -10.31 -34.16 -19.60
C LYS A 431 -9.18 -34.52 -20.56
N GLU A 432 -7.96 -34.03 -20.29
CA GLU A 432 -6.78 -34.45 -21.04
C GLU A 432 -6.46 -35.93 -20.72
N PRO A 433 -6.19 -36.80 -21.70
CA PRO A 433 -5.95 -38.22 -21.45
C PRO A 433 -4.67 -38.52 -20.65
N TYR A 434 -3.67 -37.65 -20.76
CA TYR A 434 -2.30 -37.89 -20.26
C TYR A 434 -1.90 -37.02 -19.06
N LYS A 435 -2.75 -36.06 -18.67
CA LYS A 435 -2.53 -35.17 -17.54
C LYS A 435 -3.82 -35.10 -16.72
N ASN A 436 -3.72 -35.00 -15.40
CA ASN A 436 -4.87 -34.67 -14.54
C ASN A 436 -5.25 -33.19 -14.72
N ALA A 437 -5.62 -32.83 -15.94
CA ALA A 437 -5.95 -31.49 -16.39
C ALA A 437 -7.28 -31.52 -17.16
N TYR A 438 -8.08 -30.49 -16.94
CA TYR A 438 -9.35 -30.27 -17.63
C TYR A 438 -9.24 -28.98 -18.42
N GLN A 439 -9.46 -29.03 -19.72
CA GLN A 439 -9.35 -27.86 -20.60
C GLN A 439 -10.70 -27.49 -21.21
N CYS A 440 -11.00 -26.20 -21.21
CA CYS A 440 -12.10 -25.64 -21.99
C CYS A 440 -11.58 -25.22 -23.38
N ASN A 441 -12.24 -25.67 -24.45
CA ASN A 441 -11.86 -25.27 -25.81
C ASN A 441 -12.38 -23.87 -26.20
N ASP A 442 -13.41 -23.37 -25.50
CA ASP A 442 -14.02 -22.08 -25.82
C ASP A 442 -13.18 -20.92 -25.24
N CYS A 443 -12.79 -21.02 -23.97
CA CYS A 443 -12.05 -19.98 -23.28
C CYS A 443 -10.58 -20.32 -23.01
N MET A 444 -10.12 -21.53 -23.33
CA MET A 444 -8.74 -22.02 -23.12
C MET A 444 -8.27 -22.08 -21.66
N THR A 445 -9.20 -21.97 -20.71
CA THR A 445 -8.92 -22.19 -19.28
C THR A 445 -8.63 -23.66 -19.02
N GLN A 446 -7.54 -23.91 -18.31
CA GLN A 446 -7.15 -25.23 -17.81
C GLN A 446 -7.30 -25.27 -16.28
N ILE A 447 -7.85 -26.37 -15.76
CA ILE A 447 -7.90 -26.67 -14.33
C ILE A 447 -7.00 -27.89 -14.10
N LYS A 448 -5.99 -27.73 -13.27
CA LYS A 448 -4.98 -28.75 -12.97
C LYS A 448 -4.97 -29.06 -11.49
N GLU A 449 -4.67 -30.31 -11.17
CA GLU A 449 -4.56 -30.81 -9.80
C GLU A 449 -3.09 -31.10 -9.47
N MET A 450 -2.64 -30.70 -8.29
CA MET A 450 -1.29 -30.96 -7.79
C MET A 450 -1.32 -31.26 -6.31
N ASN A 451 -0.39 -32.10 -5.86
CA ASN A 451 -0.23 -32.42 -4.44
C ASN A 451 0.93 -31.62 -3.86
N CYS A 452 0.74 -31.10 -2.64
CA CYS A 452 1.82 -30.48 -1.91
C CYS A 452 2.87 -31.53 -1.50
N SER A 453 4.14 -31.35 -1.87
CA SER A 453 5.20 -32.33 -1.53
C SER A 453 5.48 -32.42 -0.02
N GLU A 454 5.10 -31.40 0.76
CA GLU A 454 5.34 -31.37 2.21
C GLU A 454 4.15 -31.87 3.02
N SER A 455 2.93 -31.49 2.64
CA SER A 455 1.71 -31.82 3.38
C SER A 455 0.92 -32.99 2.77
N ASN A 456 1.27 -33.44 1.57
CA ASN A 456 0.52 -34.41 0.75
C ASN A 456 -0.95 -34.06 0.51
N LYS A 457 -1.36 -32.80 0.77
CA LYS A 457 -2.72 -32.32 0.50
C LYS A 457 -2.86 -31.94 -0.98
N PRO A 458 -3.93 -32.39 -1.66
CA PRO A 458 -4.22 -31.98 -3.03
C PRO A 458 -4.72 -30.54 -3.05
N PHE A 459 -4.34 -29.80 -4.10
CA PHE A 459 -4.85 -28.47 -4.38
C PHE A 459 -5.02 -28.26 -5.88
N TYR A 460 -5.93 -27.35 -6.23
CA TYR A 460 -6.22 -27.02 -7.62
C TYR A 460 -5.59 -25.68 -7.97
N TYR A 461 -5.12 -25.59 -9.21
CA TYR A 461 -4.69 -24.33 -9.81
C TYR A 461 -5.24 -24.22 -11.22
N THR A 462 -5.35 -22.99 -11.68
CA THR A 462 -5.81 -22.66 -13.02
C THR A 462 -4.67 -22.16 -13.88
N ASP A 463 -4.77 -22.41 -15.18
CA ASP A 463 -3.78 -22.02 -16.17
C ASP A 463 -4.47 -21.66 -17.49
N ASN A 464 -3.72 -21.09 -18.43
CA ASN A 464 -4.22 -20.78 -19.77
C ASN A 464 -3.30 -21.39 -20.83
N ALA A 465 -3.85 -22.28 -21.65
CA ALA A 465 -3.10 -23.14 -22.57
C ALA A 465 -2.20 -22.39 -23.58
N HIS A 466 -2.51 -21.11 -23.88
CA HIS A 466 -1.77 -20.31 -24.86
C HIS A 466 -1.11 -19.06 -24.28
N LEU A 467 -1.18 -18.88 -22.96
CA LEU A 467 -0.55 -17.73 -22.33
C LEU A 467 0.96 -17.99 -22.18
N LYS A 468 1.77 -17.21 -22.91
CA LYS A 468 3.22 -17.21 -22.71
C LYS A 468 3.53 -16.56 -21.37
N LYS A 469 4.08 -17.34 -20.43
CA LYS A 469 4.59 -16.82 -19.16
C LYS A 469 5.88 -16.04 -19.44
N TYR A 470 5.89 -14.76 -19.06
CA TYR A 470 7.10 -13.93 -19.10
C TYR A 470 7.58 -13.73 -17.67
N ALA A 471 8.87 -13.97 -17.43
CA ALA A 471 9.47 -13.64 -16.16
C ALA A 471 9.51 -12.11 -16.02
N ILE A 472 8.89 -11.61 -14.94
CA ILE A 472 8.89 -10.19 -14.62
C ILE A 472 10.08 -9.96 -13.72
N ASN A 473 11.12 -9.28 -14.22
CA ASN A 473 12.32 -9.04 -13.43
C ASN A 473 12.27 -7.66 -12.77
N ILE A 474 12.67 -7.60 -11.50
CA ILE A 474 12.75 -6.32 -10.77
C ILE A 474 13.72 -5.31 -11.42
N SER A 475 14.72 -5.81 -12.17
CA SER A 475 15.70 -5.00 -12.91
C SER A 475 15.07 -4.16 -14.02
N ASP A 476 13.91 -4.56 -14.50
CA ASP A 476 13.20 -3.88 -15.60
C ASP A 476 12.46 -2.62 -15.10
N TYR A 477 12.39 -2.43 -13.78
CA TYR A 477 11.70 -1.34 -13.12
C TYR A 477 12.70 -0.42 -12.40
N LYS A 478 12.38 0.87 -12.33
CA LYS A 478 13.18 1.80 -11.52
C LYS A 478 12.97 1.48 -10.03
N GLN A 479 13.96 1.77 -9.18
CA GLN A 479 13.86 1.56 -7.71
C GLN A 479 12.60 2.19 -7.09
N ASP A 480 12.08 3.26 -7.69
CA ASP A 480 10.88 3.97 -7.24
C ASP A 480 9.54 3.36 -7.75
N GLU A 481 9.60 2.27 -8.52
CA GLU A 481 8.47 1.59 -9.18
C GLU A 481 8.24 0.16 -8.64
N TYR A 482 8.85 -0.20 -7.52
CA TYR A 482 8.70 -1.53 -6.90
C TYR A 482 7.23 -1.92 -6.66
N TRP A 483 6.37 -0.96 -6.31
CA TRP A 483 4.94 -1.19 -6.15
C TRP A 483 4.25 -1.63 -7.47
N PHE A 484 4.68 -1.06 -8.61
CA PHE A 484 4.12 -1.38 -9.94
C PHE A 484 4.59 -2.76 -10.40
N TYR A 485 5.85 -3.11 -10.10
CA TYR A 485 6.39 -4.45 -10.28
C TYR A 485 5.52 -5.51 -9.58
N LYS A 486 5.19 -5.32 -8.29
CA LYS A 486 4.33 -6.27 -7.54
C LYS A 486 2.97 -6.48 -8.18
N LYS A 487 2.32 -5.38 -8.58
CA LYS A 487 1.01 -5.45 -9.23
C LYS A 487 1.06 -6.18 -10.57
N GLN A 488 2.14 -6.01 -11.34
CA GLN A 488 2.30 -6.77 -12.59
C GLN A 488 2.46 -8.27 -12.38
N ILE A 489 3.15 -8.70 -11.31
CA ILE A 489 3.25 -10.12 -10.95
C ILE A 489 1.86 -10.69 -10.66
N GLU A 490 1.10 -10.01 -9.80
CA GLU A 490 -0.25 -10.42 -9.42
C GLU A 490 -1.20 -10.46 -10.62
N SER A 491 -1.07 -9.53 -11.57
CA SER A 491 -1.88 -9.47 -12.79
C SER A 491 -1.40 -10.39 -13.92
N SER A 492 -0.30 -11.12 -13.76
CA SER A 492 0.34 -11.86 -14.86
C SER A 492 -0.50 -13.01 -15.43
N MET A 493 -1.47 -13.53 -14.66
CA MET A 493 -2.50 -14.48 -15.12
C MET A 493 -3.90 -13.86 -15.16
N PHE A 494 -3.97 -12.53 -15.24
CA PHE A 494 -5.21 -11.76 -15.21
C PHE A 494 -6.05 -12.13 -13.98
N PHE A 495 -7.33 -12.44 -14.20
CA PHE A 495 -8.28 -12.79 -13.14
C PHE A 495 -8.55 -14.30 -13.03
N ARG A 496 -7.91 -15.12 -13.86
CA ARG A 496 -8.21 -16.55 -13.92
C ARG A 496 -7.51 -17.34 -12.84
N ASN A 497 -6.58 -16.72 -12.12
CA ASN A 497 -5.74 -17.40 -11.15
C ASN A 497 -6.44 -17.61 -9.80
N ILE A 498 -6.56 -18.86 -9.37
CA ILE A 498 -7.12 -19.23 -8.05
C ILE A 498 -6.04 -19.52 -6.99
N THR A 499 -4.77 -19.52 -7.38
CA THR A 499 -3.61 -19.87 -6.52
C THR A 499 -2.48 -18.87 -6.69
N LYS A 500 -1.84 -18.44 -5.61
CA LYS A 500 -0.76 -17.44 -5.66
C LYS A 500 0.37 -17.85 -6.64
N ILE A 501 0.95 -16.88 -7.33
CA ILE A 501 2.05 -17.11 -8.30
C ILE A 501 3.29 -16.29 -7.96
N ASN A 502 4.46 -16.77 -8.38
CA ASN A 502 5.73 -16.05 -8.23
C ASN A 502 6.02 -15.13 -9.45
N HIS A 503 7.15 -14.42 -9.40
CA HIS A 503 7.63 -13.53 -10.47
C HIS A 503 7.93 -14.22 -11.81
N LYS A 504 8.05 -15.56 -11.83
CA LYS A 504 8.23 -16.39 -13.04
C LYS A 504 6.92 -16.95 -13.58
N GLY A 505 5.80 -16.78 -12.86
CA GLY A 505 4.51 -17.38 -13.19
C GLY A 505 4.37 -18.84 -12.74
N ASP A 506 5.20 -19.29 -11.81
CA ASP A 506 5.08 -20.60 -11.16
C ASP A 506 4.08 -20.53 -10.01
N ILE A 507 3.35 -21.63 -9.79
CA ILE A 507 2.33 -21.74 -8.75
C ILE A 507 2.99 -21.90 -7.38
N ILE A 508 2.59 -21.07 -6.43
CA ILE A 508 2.97 -21.18 -5.02
C ILE A 508 1.92 -22.05 -4.33
N CYS A 509 2.37 -23.14 -3.70
CA CYS A 509 1.49 -24.06 -3.00
C CYS A 509 0.80 -23.35 -1.80
N PRO A 510 -0.54 -23.43 -1.68
CA PRO A 510 -1.28 -22.78 -0.60
C PRO A 510 -1.07 -23.43 0.78
N HIS A 511 -0.44 -24.61 0.85
CA HIS A 511 -0.23 -25.34 2.10
C HIS A 511 1.15 -25.12 2.72
N CYS A 512 2.19 -24.93 1.90
CA CYS A 512 3.57 -24.77 2.37
C CYS A 512 4.26 -23.48 1.89
N ASN A 513 3.56 -22.65 1.10
CA ASN A 513 4.07 -21.40 0.52
C ASN A 513 5.37 -21.57 -0.32
N LYS A 514 5.59 -22.76 -0.89
CA LYS A 514 6.72 -23.07 -1.79
C LYS A 514 6.25 -23.44 -3.20
N VAL A 515 7.14 -23.25 -4.16
CA VAL A 515 6.94 -23.73 -5.55
C VAL A 515 7.36 -25.19 -5.61
N HIS A 516 6.50 -26.04 -6.14
CA HIS A 516 6.82 -27.44 -6.43
C HIS A 516 7.14 -27.58 -7.91
N GLU A 517 8.26 -28.22 -8.24
CA GLU A 517 8.59 -28.59 -9.61
C GLU A 517 7.74 -29.81 -10.02
N HIS A 518 7.34 -29.83 -11.30
CA HIS A 518 6.52 -30.88 -11.91
C HIS A 518 7.28 -32.18 -12.14
#